data_AF-A0A1G2UYA3-F1
#
_entry.id   AF-A0A1G2UYA3-F1
#
_cell.length_a   1.000
_cell.length_b   1.000
_cell.length_c   1.000
_cell.angle_alpha   90.00
_cell.angle_beta   90.00
_cell.angle_gamma   90.00
#
_symmetry.space_group_name_H-M   'P 1'
#
loop_
_entity.id
_entity.type
_entity.pdbx_description
1 polymer ?
#
loop_
_entity_poly.entity_id
_entity_poly.type
_entity_poly.pdbx_seq_one_letter_code
_entity_poly.pdbx_strand_id
1 'polypeptide(L)' 'MEHETFWTLLKDPAHWMFEIFLIALFDGLLGLIIWPKIKKFMHHYKSDDKMIHGWEEKMK' A
#
# COMPACT_ATOMS: atom_id res chain seq x y z
N MET A 1 -30.39 18.65 20.16
CA MET A 1 -29.28 18.08 19.37
C MET A 1 -28.05 18.28 20.21
N GLU A 2 -27.46 17.20 20.73
CA GLU A 2 -26.20 17.31 21.46
C GLU A 2 -25.13 17.77 20.48
N HIS A 3 -24.42 18.85 20.83
CA HIS A 3 -23.28 19.31 20.05
C HIS A 3 -22.11 18.40 20.40
N GLU A 4 -21.85 17.40 19.57
CA GLU A 4 -20.61 16.64 19.67
C GLU A 4 -19.44 17.60 19.45
N THR A 5 -18.59 17.73 20.47
CA THR A 5 -17.39 18.56 20.37
C THR A 5 -16.23 17.70 19.93
N PHE A 6 -15.22 18.33 19.32
CA PHE A 6 -13.98 17.65 18.92
C PHE A 6 -13.39 16.77 20.03
N TRP A 7 -13.45 17.25 21.28
CA TRP A 7 -12.95 16.52 22.45
C TRP A 7 -13.78 15.28 22.83
N THR A 8 -15.07 15.28 22.53
CA THR A 8 -15.96 14.13 22.73
C THR A 8 -15.63 13.04 21.72
N LEU A 9 -15.49 13.41 20.45
CA LEU A 9 -15.12 12.50 19.36
C LEU A 9 -13.71 11.92 19.54
N LEU A 10 -12.75 12.74 19.98
CA LEU A 10 -11.38 12.29 20.22
C LEU A 10 -11.28 11.21 21.31
N LYS A 11 -12.22 11.15 22.24
CA LYS A 11 -12.24 10.16 23.32
C LYS A 11 -13.20 9.00 23.04
N ASP A 12 -13.98 9.08 21.97
CA ASP A 12 -14.97 8.06 21.63
C ASP A 12 -14.30 6.86 20.93
N PRO A 13 -14.27 5.68 21.56
CA PRO A 13 -13.70 4.49 20.94
C PRO A 13 -14.44 4.05 19.67
N ALA A 14 -15.75 4.30 19.58
CA ALA A 14 -16.55 3.91 18.42
C ALA A 14 -16.16 4.75 17.19
N HIS A 15 -15.96 6.05 17.40
CA HIS A 15 -15.44 6.96 16.37
C HIS A 15 -14.07 6.51 15.83
N TRP A 16 -13.10 6.25 16.72
CA TRP A 16 -11.78 5.75 16.30
C TRP A 16 -11.83 4.43 15.54
N MET A 17 -12.68 3.49 15.98
CA MET A 17 -12.83 2.20 15.30
C MET A 17 -13.36 2.37 13.87
N PHE A 18 -14.31 3.29 13.68
CA PHE A 18 -14.82 3.64 12.36
C PHE A 18 -13.76 4.31 11.48
N GLU A 19 -13.00 5.27 12.02
CA GLU A 19 -11.94 5.95 11.27
C GLU A 19 -10.85 4.97 10.83
N ILE A 20 -10.39 4.10 11.73
CA ILE A 20 -9.39 3.07 11.41
C ILE A 20 -9.93 2.09 10.36
N PHE A 21 -11.20 1.69 10.47
CA PHE A 21 -11.84 0.83 9.47
C PHE A 21 -11.83 1.49 8.08
N LEU A 22 -12.20 2.77 8.00
CA LEU A 22 -12.18 3.50 6.73
C LEU A 22 -10.76 3.62 6.18
N ILE A 23 -9.77 3.96 7.01
CA ILE A 23 -8.37 4.03 6.59
C ILE A 23 -7.93 2.68 6.02
N ALA A 24 -8.16 1.58 6.73
CA ALA A 24 -7.79 0.24 6.27
C ALA A 24 -8.51 -0.15 4.96
N LEU A 25 -9.79 0.20 4.83
CA LEU A 25 -10.57 -0.06 3.62
C LEU A 25 -10.02 0.72 2.41
N PHE A 26 -9.77 2.01 2.57
CA PHE A 26 -9.26 2.85 1.49
C PHE A 26 -7.81 2.52 1.14
N ASP A 27 -6.93 2.32 2.13
CA ASP A 27 -5.55 1.91 1.89
C ASP A 27 -5.48 0.54 1.23
N GLY A 28 -6.34 -0.40 1.63
CA GLY A 28 -6.48 -1.70 0.97
C GLY A 28 -6.93 -1.56 -0.48
N LEU A 29 -7.94 -0.72 -0.75
CA LEU A 29 -8.45 -0.47 -2.10
C LEU A 29 -7.40 0.21 -2.99
N LEU A 30 -6.74 1.25 -2.49
CA LEU A 30 -5.65 1.94 -3.17
C LEU A 30 -4.49 0.99 -3.43
N GLY A 31 -4.14 0.16 -2.44
CA GLY A 31 -3.14 -0.89 -2.54
C GLY A 31 -3.47 -1.86 -3.68
N LEU A 32 -4.71 -2.34 -3.79
CA LEU A 32 -5.15 -3.22 -4.87
C LEU A 32 -5.06 -2.57 -6.25
N ILE A 33 -5.41 -1.28 -6.36
CA ILE A 33 -5.33 -0.53 -7.61
C ILE A 33 -3.86 -0.34 -8.04
N ILE A 34 -2.96 -0.07 -7.08
CA ILE A 34 -1.54 0.20 -7.34
C ILE A 34 -0.74 -1.10 -7.50
N TRP A 35 -1.15 -2.20 -6.86
CA TRP A 35 -0.49 -3.51 -6.86
C TRP A 35 -0.05 -4.03 -8.24
N PRO A 36 -0.87 -4.02 -9.30
CA PRO A 36 -0.44 -4.50 -10.61
C PRO A 36 0.72 -3.70 -11.20
N LYS A 37 0.78 -2.38 -10.93
CA LYS A 37 1.90 -1.53 -11.39
C LYS A 37 3.18 -1.85 -10.64
N ILE A 38 3.11 -2.01 -9.32
CA ILE A 38 4.26 -2.44 -8.50
C ILE A 38 4.75 -3.81 -8.95
N LYS A 39 3.83 -4.77 -9.13
CA LYS A 39 4.16 -6.12 -9.61
C LYS A 39 4.87 -6.09 -10.97
N LYS A 40 4.38 -5.26 -11.90
CA LYS A 40 5.01 -5.09 -13.23
C LYS A 40 6.41 -4.49 -13.11
N PHE A 41 6.58 -3.47 -12.27
CA PHE A 41 7.89 -2.83 -12.04
C PHE A 41 8.91 -3.81 -11.45
N MET A 42 8.51 -4.56 -10.41
CA MET A 42 9.38 -5.59 -9.79
C MET A 42 9.76 -6.71 -10.77
N HIS A 43 8.82 -7.12 -11.64
CA HIS A 43 9.10 -8.14 -12.64
C HIS A 43 10.13 -7.68 -13.66
N HIS A 44 10.04 -6.41 -14.10
CA HIS A 44 11.00 -5.84 -15.05
C HIS A 44 12.41 -5.82 -14.45
N TYR A 45 12.54 -5.33 -13.22
CA TYR A 45 13.83 -5.30 -12.51
C TYR A 45 14.48 -6.70 -12.38
N LYS A 46 13.67 -7.72 -12.06
CA LYS A 46 14.16 -9.10 -11.94
C LYS A 46 14.57 -9.72 -13.30
N SER A 47 14.02 -9.21 -14.40
CA SER A 47 14.41 -9.63 -15.75
C SER A 47 15.76 -9.03 -16.14
N ASP A 48 16.00 -7.77 -15.77
CA ASP A 48 17.24 -7.07 -16.08
C ASP A 48 18.44 -7.70 -15.35
N ASP A 49 18.28 -8.07 -14.07
CA ASP A 49 19.29 -8.79 -13.29
C ASP A 49 19.72 -10.12 -13.93
N LYS A 50 18.73 -10.89 -14.43
CA LYS A 50 19.00 -12.17 -15.11
C LYS A 50 19.72 -11.98 -16.44
N MET A 51 19.39 -10.91 -17.15
CA MET A 51 20.09 -10.56 -18.38
C MET A 51 21.55 -10.23 -18.05
N ILE A 52 21.81 -9.30 -17.14
CA ILE A 52 23.19 -8.89 -16.82
C ILE A 52 24.09 -10.08 -16.45
N HIS A 53 23.62 -10.98 -15.58
CA HIS A 53 24.40 -12.18 -15.23
C HIS A 53 24.65 -13.14 -16.40
N GLY A 54 23.70 -13.30 -17.32
CA GLY A 54 23.90 -14.14 -18.51
C GLY A 54 24.92 -13.56 -19.49
N TRP A 55 25.13 -12.24 -19.49
CA TRP A 55 26.18 -11.60 -20.31
C TRP A 55 27.55 -11.69 -19.64
N GLU A 56 27.61 -11.64 -18.30
CA GLU A 56 28.86 -11.89 -17.54
C GLU A 56 29.40 -13.31 -17.73
N GLU A 57 28.53 -14.33 -17.69
CA GLU A 57 28.94 -15.72 -17.94
C GLU A 57 29.42 -15.94 -19.39
N LYS A 58 28.91 -15.17 -20.35
CA LYS A 58 29.32 -15.28 -21.76
C LYS A 58 30.64 -14.56 -22.08
N MET A 59 31.04 -13.60 -21.26
CA MET A 59 32.28 -12.83 -21.44
C MET A 59 33.45 -13.33 -20.58
N LYS A 60 33.25 -14.42 -19.83
CA LYS A 60 34.25 -15.10 -19.02
C LYS A 60 34.72 -16.39 -19.70
#